data_AF-A0A5K0Z9H1-F1
#
_entry.id   AF-A0A5K0Z9H1-F1
#
_cell.length_a   1.000
_cell.length_b   1.000
_cell.length_c   1.000
_cell.angle_alpha   90.00
_cell.angle_beta   90.00
_cell.angle_gamma   90.00
#
_symmetry.space_group_name_H-M   'P 1'
#
loop_
_entity.id
_entity.type
_entity.pdbx_description
1 polymer ?
#
loop_
_entity_poly.entity_id
_entity_poly.type
_entity_poly.pdbx_seq_one_letter_code
_entity_poly.pdbx_strand_id
1 'polypeptide(L)'
;IKRYIESGEFPAEMPKNEQKAIQRLSARYFILAGVLYRRGFSTEYSRCLDDDEAKEVIEESHRGDCGGHVGYQTLTKQIIRAGYYWSTMQKDCHQFVKRCKECQLHAPVIHAPASHLHS
;
A
#
# COMPACT_ATOMS: atom_id res chain seq x y z
N ILE A 1 -6.47 9.21 -12.64
CA ILE A 1 -7.15 10.07 -11.64
C ILE A 1 -6.46 11.44 -11.52
N LYS A 2 -5.13 11.53 -11.33
CA LYS A 2 -4.38 12.80 -11.22
C LYS A 2 -4.72 13.78 -12.35
N ARG A 3 -4.54 13.37 -13.62
CA ARG A 3 -4.89 14.17 -14.81
C ARG A 3 -6.32 14.74 -14.77
N TYR A 4 -7.30 13.92 -14.39
CA TYR A 4 -8.70 14.38 -14.30
C TYR A 4 -8.90 15.44 -13.21
N ILE A 5 -8.20 15.33 -12.08
CA ILE A 5 -8.27 16.33 -11.01
C ILE A 5 -7.57 17.63 -11.40
N GLU A 6 -6.52 17.56 -12.23
CA GLU A 6 -5.78 18.73 -12.72
C GLU A 6 -6.53 19.47 -13.83
N SER A 7 -7.06 18.76 -14.83
CA SER A 7 -7.66 19.38 -16.02
C SER A 7 -9.19 19.35 -16.05
N GLY A 8 -9.83 18.48 -15.27
CA GLY A 8 -11.28 18.23 -15.37
C GLY A 8 -11.70 17.42 -16.60
N GLU A 9 -10.75 16.95 -17.41
CA GLU A 9 -11.02 16.31 -18.70
C GLU A 9 -10.84 14.80 -18.66
N PHE A 10 -11.60 14.10 -19.50
CA PHE A 10 -11.44 12.68 -19.77
C PHE A 10 -10.72 12.46 -21.11
N PRO A 11 -9.99 11.35 -21.28
CA PRO A 11 -9.56 10.90 -22.61
C PRO A 11 -10.76 10.76 -23.55
N ALA A 12 -10.61 11.17 -24.81
CA ALA A 12 -11.71 11.24 -25.79
C ALA A 12 -12.46 9.91 -25.97
N GLU A 13 -11.75 8.79 -25.85
CA GLU A 13 -12.30 7.45 -26.06
C GLU A 13 -12.76 6.77 -24.77
N MET A 14 -12.74 7.46 -23.63
CA MET A 14 -13.11 6.85 -22.35
C MET A 14 -14.62 6.55 -22.28
N PRO A 15 -15.04 5.31 -22.00
CA PRO A 15 -16.44 4.96 -21.85
C PRO A 15 -17.16 5.78 -20.75
N LYS A 16 -18.42 6.18 -21.00
CA LYS A 16 -19.19 7.03 -20.05
C LYS A 16 -19.31 6.44 -18.64
N ASN A 17 -19.37 5.11 -18.51
CA ASN A 17 -19.39 4.41 -17.23
C ASN A 17 -18.07 4.59 -16.46
N GLU A 18 -16.93 4.54 -17.14
CA GLU A 18 -15.62 4.79 -16.54
C GLU A 18 -15.45 6.25 -16.14
N GLN A 19 -15.90 7.19 -16.98
CA GLN A 19 -15.91 8.62 -16.63
C GLN A 19 -16.68 8.86 -15.33
N LYS A 20 -17.91 8.31 -15.22
CA LYS A 20 -18.71 8.39 -13.98
C LYS A 20 -18.01 7.74 -12.79
N ALA A 21 -17.30 6.63 -12.99
CA ALA A 21 -16.54 5.99 -11.93
C ALA A 21 -15.39 6.88 -11.43
N ILE A 22 -14.65 7.52 -12.35
CA ILE A 22 -13.57 8.47 -12.03
C ILE A 22 -14.13 9.69 -11.30
N GLN A 23 -15.27 10.24 -11.73
CA GLN A 23 -15.94 11.36 -11.06
C GLN A 23 -16.30 11.03 -9.61
N ARG A 24 -16.88 9.85 -9.37
CA ARG A 24 -17.20 9.40 -8.00
C ARG A 24 -15.93 9.19 -7.18
N LEU A 25 -14.89 8.66 -7.82
CA LEU A 25 -13.60 8.41 -7.16
C LEU A 25 -12.91 9.72 -6.77
N SER A 26 -12.95 10.75 -7.62
CA SER A 26 -12.20 12.00 -7.47
C SER A 26 -12.58 12.79 -6.22
N ALA A 27 -13.81 12.67 -5.72
CA ALA A 27 -14.22 13.28 -4.46
C ALA A 27 -13.30 12.90 -3.28
N ARG A 28 -12.69 11.71 -3.34
CA ARG A 28 -11.75 11.21 -2.31
C ARG A 28 -10.32 11.69 -2.49
N TYR A 29 -10.02 12.50 -3.50
CA TYR A 29 -8.65 12.92 -3.82
C TYR A 29 -8.55 14.42 -4.03
N PHE A 30 -7.35 14.96 -3.85
CA PHE A 30 -7.01 16.34 -4.17
C PHE A 30 -5.53 16.46 -4.50
N ILE A 31 -5.14 17.62 -5.03
CA ILE A 31 -3.75 17.93 -5.34
C ILE A 31 -3.28 19.08 -4.48
N LEU A 32 -2.10 18.93 -3.88
CA LEU A 32 -1.41 19.96 -3.12
C LEU A 32 0.02 20.02 -3.63
N ALA A 33 0.46 21.19 -4.11
CA ALA A 33 1.80 21.40 -4.68
C ALA A 33 2.21 20.36 -5.75
N GLY A 34 1.27 19.97 -6.63
CA GLY A 34 1.51 19.01 -7.71
C GLY A 34 1.51 17.52 -7.28
N VAL A 35 1.31 17.25 -5.98
CA VAL A 35 1.27 15.92 -5.40
C VAL A 35 -0.18 15.49 -5.17
N LEU A 36 -0.51 14.25 -5.56
CA LEU A 36 -1.85 13.69 -5.37
C LEU A 36 -1.99 13.16 -3.93
N TYR A 37 -3.08 13.51 -3.27
CA TYR A 37 -3.42 13.02 -1.94
C TYR A 37 -4.78 12.33 -1.95
N ARG A 38 -4.91 11.30 -1.11
CA ARG A 38 -6.17 10.62 -0.79
C ARG A 38 -6.68 11.09 0.57
N ARG A 39 -7.97 11.44 0.63
CA ARG A 39 -8.67 11.73 1.88
C ARG A 39 -8.91 10.44 2.66
N GLY A 40 -8.36 10.37 3.88
CA GLY A 40 -8.66 9.32 4.85
C GLY A 40 -10.02 9.49 5.53
N PHE A 41 -10.40 8.50 6.34
CA PHE A 41 -11.67 8.51 7.08
C PHE A 41 -11.63 9.40 8.33
N SER A 42 -10.47 9.51 9.01
CA SER A 42 -10.35 10.12 10.33
C SER A 42 -9.67 11.49 10.40
N THR A 43 -9.20 12.05 9.26
CA THR A 43 -8.58 13.39 9.02
C THR A 43 -7.17 13.33 8.42
N GLU A 44 -6.52 12.17 8.38
CA GLU A 44 -5.20 12.05 7.77
C GLU A 44 -5.29 11.98 6.24
N TYR A 45 -4.55 12.88 5.58
CA TYR A 45 -4.32 12.81 4.14
C TYR A 45 -3.13 11.90 3.86
N SER A 46 -3.32 10.94 2.96
CA SER A 46 -2.22 10.08 2.52
C SER A 46 -1.72 10.53 1.15
N ARG A 47 -0.42 10.77 1.04
CA ARG A 47 0.26 11.00 -0.24
C ARG A 47 0.12 9.75 -1.10
N CYS A 48 -0.36 9.94 -2.32
CA CYS A 48 -0.41 8.86 -3.30
C CYS A 48 0.99 8.64 -3.87
N LEU A 49 1.46 7.40 -3.79
CA LEU A 49 2.74 6.97 -4.34
C LEU A 49 2.56 6.38 -5.74
N ASP A 50 3.59 6.53 -6.57
CA ASP A 50 3.74 5.69 -7.76
C ASP A 50 4.33 4.31 -7.41
N ASP A 51 4.49 3.47 -8.44
CA ASP A 51 4.90 2.08 -8.26
C ASP A 51 6.34 1.94 -7.74
N ASP A 52 7.23 2.90 -8.03
CA ASP A 52 8.62 2.83 -7.62
C ASP A 52 8.77 3.35 -6.18
N GLU A 53 8.15 4.49 -5.87
CA GLU A 53 8.06 4.98 -4.49
C GLU A 53 7.39 3.95 -3.56
N ALA A 54 6.34 3.28 -4.04
CA ALA A 54 5.65 2.25 -3.27
C ALA A 54 6.57 1.07 -2.92
N LYS A 55 7.42 0.61 -3.86
CA LYS A 55 8.37 -0.48 -3.61
C LYS A 55 9.38 -0.08 -2.54
N GLU A 56 9.94 1.12 -2.65
CA GLU A 56 10.90 1.66 -1.67
C GLU A 56 10.28 1.74 -0.27
N VAL A 57 9.06 2.30 -0.17
CA VAL A 57 8.36 2.41 1.11
C VAL A 57 8.01 1.05 1.71
N ILE A 58 7.62 0.07 0.89
CA ILE A 58 7.39 -1.31 1.36
C ILE A 58 8.69 -1.94 1.88
N GLU A 59 9.77 -1.81 1.13
CA GLU A 59 11.07 -2.39 1.49
C GLU A 59 11.61 -1.78 2.79
N GLU A 60 11.67 -0.46 2.89
CA GLU A 60 12.13 0.25 4.08
C GLU A 60 11.23 -0.07 5.30
N SER A 61 9.91 -0.04 5.14
CA SER A 61 8.98 -0.31 6.25
C SER A 61 9.02 -1.77 6.73
N HIS A 62 9.43 -2.71 5.88
CA HIS A 62 9.50 -4.13 6.22
C HIS A 62 10.89 -4.57 6.70
N ARG A 63 11.96 -4.06 6.07
CA ARG A 63 13.36 -4.50 6.24
C ARG A 63 14.32 -3.43 6.74
N GLY A 64 13.95 -2.15 6.69
CA GLY A 64 14.82 -1.05 7.12
C GLY A 64 15.12 -1.10 8.61
N ASP A 65 15.82 -0.09 9.12
CA ASP A 65 16.26 -0.07 10.53
C ASP A 65 15.08 -0.07 11.52
N CYS A 66 13.97 0.57 11.12
CA CYS A 66 12.71 0.55 11.84
C CYS A 66 11.79 -0.61 11.40
N GLY A 67 12.26 -1.46 10.49
CA GLY A 67 11.57 -2.62 9.95
C GLY A 67 11.50 -3.75 10.96
N GLY A 68 10.32 -4.36 11.10
CA GLY A 68 10.07 -5.41 12.08
C GLY A 68 9.75 -6.78 11.48
N HIS A 69 10.02 -7.00 10.18
CA HIS A 69 9.59 -8.20 9.45
C HIS A 69 8.10 -8.56 9.65
N VAL A 70 7.27 -7.53 9.87
CA VAL A 70 5.88 -7.71 10.28
C VAL A 70 5.03 -8.28 9.14
N GLY A 71 3.93 -8.95 9.51
CA GLY A 71 2.94 -9.43 8.56
C GLY A 71 2.32 -8.31 7.73
N TYR A 72 1.86 -8.64 6.52
CA TYR A 72 1.40 -7.66 5.53
C TYR A 72 0.26 -6.74 6.00
N GLN A 73 -0.61 -7.22 6.89
CA GLN A 73 -1.71 -6.42 7.45
C GLN A 73 -1.18 -5.31 8.35
N THR A 74 -0.19 -5.62 9.20
CA THR A 74 0.48 -4.66 10.08
C THR A 74 1.30 -3.68 9.25
N LEU A 75 2.06 -4.18 8.27
CA LEU A 75 2.83 -3.37 7.33
C LEU A 75 1.94 -2.34 6.61
N THR A 76 0.84 -2.79 6.01
CA THR A 76 -0.12 -1.91 5.31
C THR A 76 -0.66 -0.82 6.25
N LYS A 77 -0.99 -1.19 7.50
CA LYS A 77 -1.48 -0.24 8.51
C LYS A 77 -0.41 0.77 8.95
N GLN A 78 0.85 0.37 9.01
CA GLN A 78 1.97 1.27 9.34
C GLN A 78 2.19 2.27 8.21
N ILE A 79 2.22 1.82 6.96
CA ILE A 79 2.39 2.67 5.77
C ILE A 79 1.24 3.70 5.66
N ILE A 80 0.00 3.27 5.88
CA ILE A 80 -1.15 4.19 5.91
C ILE A 80 -0.99 5.24 7.02
N ARG A 81 -0.54 4.83 8.22
CA ARG A 81 -0.29 5.75 9.34
C ARG A 81 0.87 6.70 9.08
N ALA A 82 1.87 6.29 8.31
CA ALA A 82 2.94 7.14 7.84
C ALA A 82 2.49 8.15 6.76
N GLY A 83 1.22 8.10 6.35
CA GLY A 83 0.65 9.06 5.40
C GLY A 83 0.88 8.67 3.95
N TYR A 84 1.05 7.38 3.63
CA TYR A 84 1.22 6.91 2.26
C TYR A 84 0.07 6.03 1.78
N TYR A 85 -0.21 6.08 0.48
CA TYR A 85 -1.27 5.30 -0.15
C TYR A 85 -0.98 4.98 -1.61
N TRP A 86 -1.43 3.82 -2.07
CA TRP A 86 -1.65 3.51 -3.49
C TRP A 86 -2.75 2.45 -3.60
N SER A 87 -3.31 2.27 -4.79
CA SER A 87 -4.54 1.47 -4.99
C SER A 87 -4.35 -0.03 -4.71
N THR A 88 -3.16 -0.57 -4.97
CA THR A 88 -2.83 -1.99 -4.82
C THR A 88 -2.05 -2.33 -3.55
N MET A 89 -1.87 -1.37 -2.64
CA MET A 89 -1.03 -1.49 -1.44
C MET A 89 -1.18 -2.78 -0.64
N GLN A 90 -2.40 -3.20 -0.33
CA GLN A 90 -2.59 -4.43 0.44
C GLN A 90 -2.07 -5.67 -0.31
N LYS A 91 -2.29 -5.73 -1.63
CA LYS A 91 -1.81 -6.82 -2.48
C LYS A 91 -0.28 -6.78 -2.56
N ASP A 92 0.31 -5.62 -2.74
CA ASP A 92 1.75 -5.47 -2.92
C ASP A 92 2.51 -5.79 -1.63
N CYS A 93 2.04 -5.26 -0.49
CA CYS A 93 2.53 -5.63 0.84
C CYS A 93 2.43 -7.15 1.07
N HIS A 94 1.30 -7.77 0.69
CA HIS A 94 1.12 -9.21 0.83
C HIS A 94 2.13 -10.00 -0.01
N GLN A 95 2.29 -9.64 -1.27
CA GLN A 95 3.25 -10.31 -2.16
C GLN A 95 4.70 -10.13 -1.69
N PHE A 96 5.04 -8.95 -1.19
CA PHE A 96 6.39 -8.67 -0.68
C PHE A 96 6.72 -9.53 0.54
N VAL A 97 5.87 -9.51 1.57
CA VAL A 97 6.06 -10.31 2.79
C VAL A 97 6.08 -11.81 2.48
N LYS A 98 5.21 -12.27 1.57
CA LYS A 98 5.18 -13.67 1.11
C LYS A 98 6.49 -14.11 0.46
N ARG A 99 7.21 -13.21 -0.21
CA ARG A 99 8.50 -13.48 -0.87
C ARG A 99 9.71 -13.22 0.04
N CYS A 100 9.50 -12.71 1.25
CA CYS A 100 10.59 -12.37 2.16
C CYS A 100 11.21 -13.64 2.76
N LYS A 101 12.46 -13.95 2.38
CA LYS A 101 13.18 -15.16 2.80
C LYS A 101 13.28 -15.28 4.32
N GLU A 102 13.70 -14.21 5.01
CA GLU A 102 13.79 -14.17 6.47
C GLU A 102 12.45 -14.53 7.14
N CYS A 103 11.35 -13.94 6.64
CA CYS A 103 10.02 -14.26 7.16
C CYS A 103 9.61 -15.72 6.88
N GLN A 104 9.99 -16.28 5.73
CA GLN A 104 9.68 -17.68 5.41
C GLN A 104 10.52 -18.66 6.23
N LEU A 105 11.78 -18.32 6.52
CA LEU A 105 12.68 -19.13 7.35
C LEU A 105 12.24 -19.17 8.81
N HIS A 106 11.75 -18.05 9.34
CA HIS A 106 11.33 -17.92 10.73
C HIS A 106 9.82 -18.11 10.95
N ALA A 107 9.08 -18.53 9.93
CA ALA A 107 7.66 -18.83 10.06
C ALA A 107 7.45 -20.01 11.02
N PRO A 108 6.45 -19.95 11.92
CA PRO A 108 6.17 -21.05 12.83
C PRO A 108 5.80 -22.32 12.05
N VAL A 109 6.48 -23.42 12.36
CA VAL A 109 6.17 -24.74 11.78
C VAL A 109 5.03 -25.35 12.60
N ILE A 110 3.79 -25.09 12.17
CA ILE A 110 2.55 -25.49 12.89
C ILE A 110 2.39 -27.03 12.96
N HIS A 111 3.18 -27.79 12.20
CA HIS A 111 3.15 -29.25 12.15
C HIS A 111 4.49 -29.93 12.48
N ALA A 112 5.40 -29.23 13.16
CA ALA A 112 6.62 -29.90 13.63
C ALA A 112 6.24 -30.90 14.75
N PRO A 113 6.71 -32.16 14.69
CA PRO A 113 6.58 -33.07 15.82
C PRO A 113 7.27 -32.43 17.03
N ALA A 114 6.67 -32.57 18.21
CA ALA A 114 7.27 -32.08 19.45
C ALA A 114 8.67 -32.70 19.59
N SER A 115 9.72 -31.88 19.48
CA SER A 115 11.06 -32.34 19.78
C SER A 115 11.17 -32.59 21.28
N HIS A 116 11.72 -33.73 21.66
CA HIS A 116 12.09 -34.01 23.04
C HIS A 116 13.18 -33.02 23.45
N LEU A 117 12.78 -31.90 24.05
CA LEU A 117 13.65 -31.09 24.86
C LEU A 117 13.90 -31.91 26.13
N HIS A 118 15.08 -32.52 26.24
CA HIS A 118 15.89 -32.77 27.44
C HIS A 118 16.82 -33.97 27.22
N SER A 119 18.11 -33.76 27.48
CA SER A 119 19.09 -34.77 27.92
C SER A 119 19.92 -34.12 29.03
#